data_AF-A0A6M0A1M1-F1
#
_entry.id   AF-A0A6M0A1M1-F1
#
_cell.length_a   1.000
_cell.length_b   1.000
_cell.length_c   1.000
_cell.angle_alpha   90.00
_cell.angle_beta   90.00
_cell.angle_gamma   90.00
#
_symmetry.space_group_name_H-M   'P 1'
#
loop_
_entity.id
_entity.type
_entity.pdbx_description
1 polymer ?
#
loop_
_entity_poly.entity_id
_entity_poly.type
_entity_poly.pdbx_seq_one_letter_code
_entity_poly.pdbx_strand_id
1 'polypeptide(L)'
;MSELMLIVMRTAYQYKLKPNQEQVSTIELWLDLLRRQYKYRLGERFSWWSENRCQINSCPLIMPTPKLKNNPDYYSQKKDLVNTKDKFPNYKLIHSQVLQDCIKRVISVISYQLSVISTSTIRRQENT
;
A
#
# COMPACT_ATOMS: atom_id res chain seq x y z
N MET A 1 -59.55 15.34 8.89
CA MET A 1 -58.18 15.89 8.88
C MET A 1 -57.51 15.52 10.19
N SER A 2 -56.94 14.34 10.31
CA SER A 2 -55.89 14.04 11.29
C SER A 2 -55.28 12.68 11.00
N GLU A 3 -54.13 12.76 10.32
CA GLU A 3 -52.97 11.88 10.46
C GLU A 3 -53.22 10.37 10.56
N LEU A 4 -53.41 9.76 9.38
CA LEU A 4 -52.83 8.44 9.13
C LEU A 4 -51.30 8.60 9.13
N MET A 5 -50.72 8.40 10.31
CA MET A 5 -49.30 8.19 10.53
C MET A 5 -48.86 6.97 9.71
N LEU A 6 -48.49 7.22 8.45
CA LEU A 6 -47.82 6.27 7.57
C LEU A 6 -46.53 5.83 8.27
N ILE A 7 -46.58 4.65 8.90
CA ILE A 7 -45.39 3.94 9.33
C ILE A 7 -44.63 3.59 8.05
N VAL A 8 -43.62 4.39 7.71
CA VAL A 8 -42.69 4.09 6.62
C VAL A 8 -41.87 2.88 7.05
N MET A 9 -42.31 1.67 6.66
CA MET A 9 -41.50 0.48 6.79
C MET A 9 -40.26 0.61 5.89
N ARG A 10 -39.11 0.90 6.48
CA ARG A 10 -37.81 0.74 5.81
C ARG A 10 -37.50 -0.75 5.70
N THR A 11 -37.68 -1.31 4.52
CA THR A 11 -37.25 -2.68 4.21
C THR A 11 -35.72 -2.71 4.04
N ALA A 12 -35.02 -3.34 4.99
CA ALA A 12 -33.58 -3.55 4.90
C ALA A 12 -33.31 -4.91 4.23
N TYR A 13 -33.40 -4.95 2.90
CA TYR A 13 -33.09 -6.17 2.15
C TYR A 13 -31.60 -6.50 2.23
N GLN A 14 -31.29 -7.73 2.65
CA GLN A 14 -29.92 -8.26 2.61
C GLN A 14 -29.72 -9.02 1.31
N TYR A 15 -28.87 -8.48 0.43
CA TYR A 15 -28.51 -9.12 -0.82
C TYR A 15 -27.16 -9.81 -0.68
N LYS A 16 -27.10 -11.09 -1.05
CA LYS A 16 -25.84 -11.81 -1.22
C LYS A 16 -25.44 -11.76 -2.69
N LEU A 17 -24.34 -11.08 -2.99
CA LEU A 17 -23.72 -11.15 -4.32
C LEU A 17 -23.22 -12.59 -4.54
N LYS A 18 -23.71 -13.23 -5.61
CA LYS A 18 -23.25 -14.54 -6.09
C LYS A 18 -22.61 -14.32 -7.46
N PRO A 19 -21.30 -14.04 -7.52
CA PRO A 19 -20.63 -13.80 -8.78
C PRO A 19 -20.63 -15.06 -9.65
N ASN A 20 -20.75 -14.87 -10.96
CA ASN A 20 -20.55 -15.94 -11.94
C ASN A 20 -19.08 -16.37 -11.99
N GLN A 21 -18.79 -17.54 -12.55
CA GLN A 21 -17.45 -18.10 -12.65
C GLN A 21 -16.46 -17.14 -13.34
N GLU A 22 -16.89 -16.46 -14.41
CA GLU A 22 -16.07 -15.46 -15.11
C GLU A 22 -15.78 -14.20 -14.27
N GLN A 23 -16.74 -13.81 -13.42
CA GLN A 23 -16.56 -12.69 -12.50
C GLN A 23 -15.57 -13.07 -11.40
N VAL A 24 -15.64 -14.30 -10.89
CA VAL A 24 -14.68 -14.83 -9.90
C VAL A 24 -13.27 -14.83 -10.47
N SER A 25 -13.06 -15.39 -11.66
CA SER A 25 -11.73 -15.41 -12.28
C SER A 25 -11.16 -14.01 -12.51
N THR A 26 -12.02 -13.05 -12.87
CA THR A 26 -11.62 -11.65 -13.04
C THR A 26 -11.19 -11.02 -11.71
N ILE A 27 -11.96 -11.26 -10.64
CA ILE A 27 -11.64 -10.77 -9.30
C ILE A 27 -10.33 -11.36 -8.80
N GLU A 28 -10.11 -12.67 -8.97
CA GLU A 28 -8.88 -13.35 -8.56
C GLU A 28 -7.66 -12.80 -9.28
N LEU A 29 -7.75 -12.61 -10.60
CA LEU A 29 -6.70 -11.97 -11.39
C LEU A 29 -6.35 -10.58 -10.84
N TRP A 30 -7.38 -9.75 -10.57
CA TRP A 30 -7.17 -8.41 -10.03
C TRP A 30 -6.52 -8.44 -8.64
N LEU A 31 -6.97 -9.35 -7.76
CA LEU A 31 -6.38 -9.52 -6.44
C LEU A 31 -4.90 -9.91 -6.52
N ASP A 32 -4.53 -10.79 -7.44
CA ASP A 32 -3.14 -11.19 -7.64
C ASP A 32 -2.25 -10.06 -8.16
N LEU A 33 -2.74 -9.27 -9.11
CA LEU A 33 -2.05 -8.08 -9.58
C LEU A 33 -1.86 -7.06 -8.45
N LEU A 34 -2.90 -6.81 -7.65
CA LEU A 34 -2.83 -5.90 -6.51
C LEU A 34 -1.86 -6.39 -5.43
N ARG A 35 -1.82 -7.71 -5.14
CA ARG A 35 -0.84 -8.31 -4.21
C ARG A 35 0.59 -8.11 -4.70
N ARG A 36 0.85 -8.33 -5.99
CA ARG A 36 2.18 -8.13 -6.60
C ARG A 36 2.61 -6.67 -6.51
N GLN A 37 1.71 -5.75 -6.87
CA GLN A 37 1.96 -4.31 -6.74
C GLN A 37 2.27 -3.93 -5.29
N TYR A 38 1.46 -4.40 -4.32
CA TYR A 38 1.66 -4.12 -2.91
C TYR A 38 3.06 -4.56 -2.45
N LYS A 39 3.44 -5.82 -2.74
CA LYS A 39 4.76 -6.37 -2.40
C LYS A 39 5.90 -5.56 -3.01
N TYR A 40 5.78 -5.18 -4.28
CA TYR A 40 6.79 -4.38 -4.97
C TYR A 40 6.95 -2.99 -4.32
N ARG A 41 5.85 -2.26 -4.09
CA ARG A 41 5.87 -0.92 -3.48
C ARG A 41 6.35 -0.92 -2.03
N LEU A 42 6.05 -1.98 -1.29
CA LEU A 42 6.57 -2.20 0.05
C LEU A 42 8.08 -2.47 0.02
N GLY A 43 8.53 -3.30 -0.91
CA GLY A 43 9.95 -3.60 -1.14
C GLY A 43 10.77 -2.36 -1.49
N GLU A 44 10.25 -1.47 -2.34
CA GLU A 44 10.92 -0.20 -2.68
C GLU A 44 11.25 0.63 -1.43
N ARG A 45 10.35 0.66 -0.45
CA ARG A 45 10.53 1.38 0.82
C ARG A 45 11.54 0.70 1.73
N PHE A 46 11.51 -0.64 1.81
CA PHE A 46 12.54 -1.38 2.56
C PHE A 46 13.93 -1.23 1.95
N SER A 47 14.04 -1.27 0.62
CA SER A 47 15.29 -1.03 -0.09
C SER A 47 15.81 0.37 0.22
N TRP A 48 14.95 1.40 0.10
CA TRP A 48 15.30 2.77 0.47
C TRP A 48 15.79 2.87 1.91
N TRP A 49 15.07 2.27 2.86
CA TRP A 49 15.47 2.28 4.27
C TRP A 49 16.82 1.62 4.52
N SER A 50 17.10 0.50 3.87
CA SER A 50 18.37 -0.22 3.99
C SER A 50 19.52 0.54 3.33
N GLU A 51 19.29 1.13 2.16
CA GLU A 51 20.30 1.88 1.41
C GLU A 51 20.67 3.21 2.08
N ASN A 52 19.72 3.84 2.77
CA ASN A 52 19.94 5.12 3.45
C ASN A 52 20.46 4.96 4.90
N ARG A 53 20.54 3.74 5.42
CA ARG A 53 21.16 3.44 6.72
C ARG A 53 22.50 2.73 6.52
N CYS A 54 23.61 3.45 6.69
CA CYS A 54 24.87 2.83 7.08
C CYS A 54 25.03 2.96 8.60
N GLN A 55 25.47 1.90 9.27
CA GLN A 55 25.93 2.03 10.65
C GLN A 55 27.14 2.97 10.66
N ILE A 56 27.13 3.98 11.52
CA ILE A 56 28.18 5.02 11.63
C ILE A 56 29.58 4.39 11.74
N ASN A 57 29.66 3.18 12.32
CA ASN A 57 30.90 2.48 12.62
C ASN A 57 31.29 1.40 11.59
N SER A 58 30.53 1.23 10.50
CA SER A 58 30.71 0.08 9.57
C SER A 58 31.05 0.46 8.14
N CYS A 59 30.97 1.74 7.78
CA CYS A 59 31.42 2.20 6.47
C CYS A 59 32.92 2.56 6.56
N PRO A 60 33.86 1.76 6.00
CA PRO A 60 35.23 2.22 5.83
C PRO A 60 35.23 3.47 4.96
N LEU A 61 35.92 4.52 5.40
CA LEU A 61 35.97 5.88 4.80
C LEU A 61 36.45 5.94 3.33
N ILE A 62 36.72 4.79 2.72
CA ILE A 62 37.31 4.61 1.39
C ILE A 62 36.24 4.22 0.34
N MET A 63 35.01 3.90 0.75
CA MET A 63 33.95 3.56 -0.20
C MET A 63 33.21 4.81 -0.72
N PRO A 64 33.01 4.96 -2.04
CA PRO A 64 32.15 6.01 -2.56
C PRO A 64 30.73 5.78 -2.03
N THR A 65 30.17 6.78 -1.37
CA THR A 65 28.80 6.74 -0.88
C THR A 65 27.85 6.59 -2.06
N PRO A 66 26.96 5.58 -2.06
CA PRO A 66 25.98 5.44 -3.13
C PRO A 66 25.11 6.69 -3.19
N LYS A 67 24.68 7.09 -4.40
CA LYS A 67 23.77 8.22 -4.56
C LYS A 67 22.51 7.94 -3.75
N LEU A 68 22.28 8.75 -2.72
CA LEU A 68 21.09 8.66 -1.87
C LEU A 68 19.84 8.70 -2.74
N LYS A 69 19.05 7.64 -2.68
CA LYS A 69 17.77 7.58 -3.40
C LYS A 69 16.75 8.42 -2.65
N ASN A 70 15.93 9.16 -3.39
CA ASN A 70 14.81 9.91 -2.79
C ASN A 70 13.83 8.97 -2.09
N ASN A 71 13.28 9.40 -0.96
CA ASN A 71 12.29 8.64 -0.21
C ASN A 71 11.08 8.33 -1.11
N PRO A 72 10.72 7.06 -1.33
CA PRO A 72 9.53 6.71 -2.07
C PRO A 72 8.29 7.11 -1.25
N ASP A 73 7.78 8.33 -1.45
CA ASP A 73 6.54 8.83 -0.85
C ASP A 73 5.28 8.47 -1.67
N TYR A 74 4.08 8.68 -1.12
CA TYR A 74 2.79 8.51 -1.79
C TYR A 74 2.77 9.07 -3.20
N TYR A 75 3.14 10.35 -3.35
CA TYR A 75 3.05 11.04 -4.62
C TYR A 75 4.03 10.46 -5.64
N SER A 76 5.23 10.06 -5.20
CA SER A 76 6.21 9.42 -6.06
C SER A 76 5.73 8.07 -6.59
N GLN A 77 5.19 7.21 -5.71
CA GLN A 77 4.68 5.88 -6.09
C GLN A 77 3.41 5.99 -6.92
N LYS A 78 2.55 6.98 -6.63
CA LYS A 78 1.34 7.28 -7.41
C LYS A 78 1.71 7.74 -8.82
N LYS A 79 2.73 8.59 -8.98
CA LYS A 79 3.21 9.03 -10.30
C LYS A 79 3.75 7.85 -11.12
N ASP A 80 4.45 6.92 -10.47
CA ASP A 80 5.02 5.73 -11.10
C ASP A 80 3.97 4.68 -11.52
N LEU A 81 2.69 4.85 -11.18
CA LEU A 81 1.61 4.00 -11.71
C LEU A 81 1.49 4.10 -13.23
N VAL A 82 1.82 5.25 -13.83
CA VAL A 82 1.81 5.43 -15.29
C VAL A 82 2.81 4.45 -15.91
N ASN A 83 4.06 4.49 -15.44
CA ASN A 83 5.11 3.56 -15.85
C ASN A 83 4.73 2.09 -15.60
N THR A 84 4.03 1.81 -14.51
CA THR A 84 3.55 0.45 -14.20
C THR A 84 2.56 -0.05 -15.24
N LYS A 85 1.62 0.79 -15.66
CA LYS A 85 0.62 0.46 -16.68
C LYS A 85 1.24 0.31 -18.07
N ASP A 86 2.30 1.05 -18.34
CA ASP A 86 3.03 0.96 -19.62
C ASP A 86 3.83 -0.34 -19.71
N LYS A 87 4.56 -0.70 -18.64
CA LYS A 87 5.32 -1.95 -18.58
C LYS A 87 4.44 -3.19 -18.48
N PHE A 88 3.32 -3.08 -17.77
CA PHE A 88 2.44 -4.21 -17.47
C PHE A 88 1.00 -3.86 -17.86
N PRO A 89 0.60 -4.14 -19.12
CA PRO A 89 -0.70 -3.73 -19.64
C PRO A 89 -1.89 -4.36 -18.88
N ASN A 90 -1.69 -5.50 -18.20
CA ASN A 90 -2.73 -6.13 -17.37
C ASN A 90 -3.26 -5.21 -16.26
N TYR A 91 -2.46 -4.24 -15.79
CA TYR A 91 -2.91 -3.25 -14.80
C TYR A 91 -3.85 -2.18 -15.38
N LYS A 92 -3.98 -2.08 -16.72
CA LYS A 92 -4.98 -1.21 -17.36
C LYS A 92 -6.41 -1.73 -17.17
N LEU A 93 -6.57 -3.03 -16.92
CA LEU A 93 -7.86 -3.67 -16.62
C LEU A 93 -8.43 -3.21 -15.27
N ILE A 94 -7.55 -2.83 -14.33
CA ILE A 94 -7.94 -2.41 -12.99
C ILE A 94 -8.23 -0.92 -12.99
N HIS A 95 -9.35 -0.54 -12.37
CA HIS A 95 -9.71 0.86 -12.21
C HIS A 95 -8.61 1.65 -11.48
N SER A 96 -8.28 2.84 -11.99
CA SER A 96 -7.15 3.66 -11.51
C SER A 96 -7.23 3.98 -10.01
N GLN A 97 -8.44 4.15 -9.47
CA GLN A 97 -8.66 4.42 -8.05
C GLN A 97 -8.23 3.25 -7.16
N VAL A 98 -8.48 2.01 -7.59
CA VAL A 98 -8.12 0.81 -6.81
C VAL A 98 -6.59 0.67 -6.72
N LEU A 99 -5.88 0.98 -7.80
CA LEU A 99 -4.42 0.99 -7.82
C LEU A 99 -3.85 2.07 -6.89
N GLN A 100 -4.49 3.24 -6.81
CA GLN A 100 -4.09 4.31 -5.90
C GLN A 100 -4.36 3.95 -4.44
N ASP A 101 -5.51 3.32 -4.15
CA ASP A 101 -5.85 2.90 -2.78
C ASP A 101 -4.92 1.78 -2.29
N CYS A 102 -4.42 0.92 -3.19
CA CYS A 102 -3.36 -0.03 -2.87
C CYS A 102 -2.09 0.67 -2.34
N ILE A 103 -1.67 1.77 -2.99
CA ILE A 103 -0.51 2.56 -2.54
C ILE A 103 -0.80 3.23 -1.19
N LYS A 104 -2.00 3.78 -0.98
CA LYS A 104 -2.38 4.35 0.33
C LYS A 104 -2.22 3.33 1.46
N ARG A 105 -2.60 2.07 1.22
CA ARG A 105 -2.44 0.99 2.21
C ARG A 105 -0.97 0.67 2.54
N VAL A 106 -0.06 0.74 1.56
CA VAL A 106 1.39 0.56 1.81
C VAL A 106 1.89 1.61 2.81
N ILE A 107 1.42 2.84 2.68
CA ILE A 107 1.84 3.97 3.52
C ILE A 107 1.31 3.83 4.93
N SER A 108 0.02 3.51 5.08
CA SER A 108 -0.56 3.33 6.41
C SER A 108 0.17 2.24 7.20
N VAL A 109 0.59 1.15 6.54
CA VAL A 109 1.34 0.07 7.19
C VAL A 109 2.73 0.53 7.62
N ILE A 110 3.46 1.23 6.76
CA ILE A 110 4.83 1.65 7.10
C ILE A 110 4.86 2.72 8.18
N SER A 111 3.94 3.69 8.16
CA SER A 111 3.83 4.69 9.23
C SER A 111 3.63 4.03 10.60
N TYR A 112 2.84 2.96 10.66
CA TYR A 112 2.66 2.17 11.88
C TYR A 112 3.91 1.35 12.24
N GLN A 113 4.57 0.71 11.28
CA GLN A 113 5.77 -0.08 11.57
C GLN A 113 6.95 0.78 12.03
N LEU A 114 7.12 1.97 11.44
CA LEU A 114 8.18 2.90 11.84
C LEU A 114 7.98 3.43 13.27
N SER A 115 6.74 3.65 13.72
CA SER A 115 6.46 4.07 15.11
C SER A 115 6.72 2.95 16.13
N VAL A 116 6.49 1.69 15.74
CA VAL A 116 6.85 0.52 16.56
C VAL A 116 8.37 0.34 16.62
N ILE A 117 9.07 0.51 15.49
CA ILE A 117 10.53 0.37 15.45
C ILE A 117 11.19 1.48 16.27
N SER A 118 10.82 2.75 16.11
CA SER A 118 11.42 3.86 16.88
C SER A 118 11.26 3.65 18.39
N THR A 119 10.09 3.27 18.87
CA THR A 119 9.83 2.97 20.29
C THR A 119 10.60 1.75 20.81
N SER A 120 10.87 0.76 19.96
CA SER A 120 11.72 -0.40 20.32
C SER A 120 13.21 -0.09 20.36
N THR A 121 13.71 0.82 19.51
CA THR A 121 15.12 1.28 19.56
C THR A 121 15.40 2.15 20.78
N ILE A 122 14.47 3.01 21.19
CA ILE A 122 14.60 3.87 22.38
C ILE A 122 14.73 3.00 23.65
N ARG A 123 13.85 2.00 23.82
CA ARG A 123 13.93 1.04 24.93
C ARG A 123 15.19 0.17 24.96
N ARG A 124 15.91 0.07 23.84
CA ARG A 124 17.15 -0.71 23.74
C ARG A 124 18.39 0.12 24.11
N GLN A 125 18.32 1.44 23.99
CA GLN A 125 19.38 2.36 24.45
C GLN A 125 19.26 2.71 25.94
N GLU A 126 18.07 2.60 26.54
CA GLU A 126 17.87 2.80 27.99
C GLU A 126 18.28 1.60 28.86
N ASN A 127 18.51 0.42 28.23
CA ASN A 127 18.87 -0.82 28.92
C ASN A 127 20.35 -1.23 28.71
N THR A 128 21.20 -0.29 28.28
CA THR A 128 22.65 -0.42 28.12
C THR A 128 23.32 0.81 28.70
#